data_AF-A0A937NK25-F1
#
_entry.id   AF-A0A937NK25-F1
#
_cell.length_a   1.000
_cell.length_b   1.000
_cell.length_c   1.000
_cell.angle_alpha   90.00
_cell.angle_beta   90.00
_cell.angle_gamma   90.00
#
_symmetry.space_group_name_H-M   'P 1'
#
loop_
_entity.id
_entity.type
_entity.pdbx_description
1 polymer ?
#
loop_
_entity_poly.entity_id
_entity_poly.type
_entity_poly.pdbx_seq_one_letter_code
_entity_poly.pdbx_strand_id
1 'polypeptide(L)'
;MLLAVGEHVLGDLGPRGVRIAGGLAGGVGDTRQEMCGALSGGVLVIGASLGRESLNEDDRPALDLAARYRERFLAELGDTQCARLREMVYAPGGLGSCALLVERTAVILLELLAGANREFEYGCNWLPCPLAGVCGTQPIAGPLCGRLLR
;
A
#
# COMPACT_ATOMS: atom_id res chain seq x y z
N MET A 1 5.62 7.46 -7.73
CA MET A 1 5.15 6.89 -6.44
C MET A 1 5.85 7.53 -5.26
N LEU A 2 7.15 7.31 -5.03
CA LEU A 2 7.86 7.95 -3.90
C LEU A 2 7.83 9.49 -3.97
N LEU A 3 8.00 10.07 -5.16
CA LEU A 3 7.86 11.52 -5.39
C LEU A 3 6.43 12.05 -5.23
N ALA A 4 5.41 11.21 -5.35
CA ALA A 4 4.01 11.66 -5.38
C ALA A 4 3.31 11.42 -4.04
N VAL A 5 3.43 10.19 -3.51
CA VAL A 5 2.80 9.76 -2.26
C VAL A 5 3.80 9.72 -1.11
N GLY A 6 5.05 9.30 -1.39
CA GLY A 6 6.08 9.18 -0.36
C GLY A 6 6.32 10.51 0.37
N GLU A 7 6.54 11.59 -0.36
CA GLU A 7 6.72 12.93 0.24
C GLU A 7 5.48 13.41 1.02
N HIS A 8 4.28 13.08 0.52
CA HIS A 8 3.03 13.45 1.18
C HIS A 8 2.82 12.71 2.51
N VAL A 9 3.17 11.42 2.56
CA VAL A 9 2.90 10.54 3.71
C VAL A 9 4.05 10.54 4.72
N LEU A 10 5.29 10.58 4.25
CA LEU A 10 6.50 10.38 5.05
C LEU A 10 7.27 11.68 5.32
N GLY A 11 6.87 12.79 4.70
CA GLY A 11 7.66 14.03 4.69
C GLY A 11 8.86 13.95 3.76
N ASP A 12 9.86 14.82 3.99
CA ASP A 12 11.05 14.88 3.13
C ASP A 12 11.92 13.63 3.29
N LEU A 13 11.98 12.81 2.24
CA LEU A 13 12.82 11.62 2.15
C LEU A 13 14.27 11.93 1.77
N GLY A 14 14.54 13.17 1.37
CA GLY A 14 15.78 13.62 0.77
C GLY A 14 16.14 12.90 -0.53
N PRO A 15 17.23 13.30 -1.19
CA PRO A 15 17.60 12.74 -2.50
C PRO A 15 17.93 11.25 -2.46
N ARG A 16 18.42 10.73 -1.32
CA ARG A 16 18.76 9.31 -1.17
C ARG A 16 17.51 8.45 -1.03
N GLY A 17 16.52 8.88 -0.25
CA GLY A 17 15.27 8.13 -0.02
C GLY A 17 14.47 7.91 -1.30
N VAL A 18 14.49 8.86 -2.23
CA VAL A 18 13.87 8.66 -3.56
C VAL A 18 14.71 7.73 -4.45
N ARG A 19 16.05 7.88 -4.44
CA ARG A 19 16.94 7.12 -5.34
C ARG A 19 16.98 5.62 -5.05
N ILE A 20 16.84 5.20 -3.79
CA ILE A 20 16.84 3.77 -3.44
C ILE A 20 15.72 2.99 -4.16
N ALA A 21 14.61 3.64 -4.49
CA ALA A 21 13.51 3.02 -5.24
C ALA A 21 13.76 2.95 -6.76
N GLY A 22 14.76 3.67 -7.28
CA GLY A 22 14.99 3.85 -8.71
C GLY A 22 15.20 2.53 -9.45
N GLY A 23 15.90 1.58 -8.82
CA GLY A 23 16.14 0.25 -9.39
C GLY A 23 14.88 -0.57 -9.63
N LEU A 24 13.75 -0.24 -9.00
CA LEU A 24 12.47 -0.95 -9.16
C LEU A 24 11.66 -0.46 -10.37
N ALA A 25 12.06 0.66 -10.97
CA ALA A 25 11.35 1.25 -12.11
C ALA A 25 11.31 0.28 -13.30
N GLY A 26 10.19 0.31 -14.03
CA GLY A 26 9.98 -0.56 -15.19
C GLY A 26 9.93 -2.06 -14.85
N GLY A 27 9.74 -2.42 -13.58
CA GLY A 27 9.73 -3.82 -13.13
C GLY A 27 11.14 -4.35 -12.92
N VAL A 28 11.93 -3.61 -12.14
CA VAL A 28 13.31 -3.88 -11.72
C VAL A 28 14.39 -3.56 -12.78
N GLY A 29 14.46 -2.31 -13.23
CA GLY A 29 15.49 -1.89 -14.18
C GLY A 29 15.01 -2.03 -15.62
N ASP A 30 13.74 -1.73 -15.86
CA ASP A 30 13.10 -1.70 -17.18
C ASP A 30 13.13 -3.04 -17.97
N THR A 31 13.35 -4.15 -17.26
CA THR A 31 13.26 -5.50 -17.83
C THR A 31 11.81 -5.88 -18.18
N ARG A 32 10.84 -5.26 -17.48
CA ARG A 32 9.39 -5.52 -17.56
C ARG A 32 8.96 -6.88 -17.05
N GLN A 33 9.88 -7.68 -16.51
CA GLN A 33 9.62 -9.07 -16.13
C GLN A 33 8.97 -9.18 -14.75
N GLU A 34 9.13 -8.16 -13.91
CA GLU A 34 8.69 -8.22 -12.52
C GLU A 34 7.55 -7.23 -12.22
N MET A 35 7.22 -7.12 -10.94
CA MET A 35 6.18 -6.27 -10.39
C MET A 35 6.28 -4.81 -10.86
N CYS A 36 5.13 -4.21 -11.18
CA CYS A 36 5.00 -2.82 -11.58
C CYS A 36 5.70 -1.85 -10.61
N GLY A 37 6.49 -0.91 -11.14
CA GLY A 37 7.19 0.08 -10.32
C GLY A 37 6.27 0.97 -9.47
N ALA A 38 5.02 1.19 -9.88
CA ALA A 38 4.03 1.92 -9.09
C ALA A 38 3.58 1.11 -7.85
N LEU A 39 3.32 -0.18 -8.05
CA LEU A 39 2.99 -1.12 -6.99
C LEU A 39 4.17 -1.30 -6.03
N SER A 40 5.36 -1.58 -6.55
CA SER A 40 6.59 -1.69 -5.74
C SER A 40 6.86 -0.41 -4.94
N GLY A 41 6.70 0.76 -5.55
CA GLY A 41 6.85 2.03 -4.85
C GLY A 41 5.82 2.24 -3.73
N GLY A 42 4.59 1.75 -3.89
CA GLY A 42 3.58 1.85 -2.84
C GLY A 42 3.86 0.91 -1.68
N VAL A 43 4.37 -0.29 -1.96
CA VAL A 43 4.87 -1.20 -0.92
C VAL A 43 6.01 -0.57 -0.14
N LEU A 44 6.92 0.17 -0.79
CA LEU A 44 7.96 0.92 -0.10
C LEU A 44 7.39 2.00 0.83
N VAL A 45 6.36 2.74 0.41
CA VAL A 45 5.68 3.74 1.27
C VAL A 45 5.04 3.07 2.48
N ILE A 46 4.37 1.93 2.29
CA ILE A 46 3.78 1.14 3.39
C ILE A 46 4.87 0.68 4.36
N GLY A 47 5.95 0.09 3.85
CA GLY A 47 7.07 -0.37 4.66
C GLY A 47 7.75 0.76 5.43
N ALA A 48 7.89 1.94 4.82
CA ALA A 48 8.43 3.11 5.50
C ALA A 48 7.48 3.69 6.57
N SER A 49 6.17 3.40 6.49
CA SER A 49 5.17 3.90 7.45
C SER A 49 4.92 2.93 8.61
N LEU A 50 4.91 1.62 8.33
CA LEU A 50 4.44 0.57 9.26
C LEU A 50 5.43 -0.58 9.42
N GLY A 51 6.58 -0.54 8.74
CA GLY A 51 7.58 -1.59 8.79
C GLY A 51 8.30 -1.63 10.14
N ARG A 52 8.81 -2.81 10.48
CA ARG A 52 9.64 -3.02 11.67
C ARG A 52 11.06 -2.45 11.50
N GLU A 53 11.63 -1.94 12.58
CA GLU A 53 13.02 -1.45 12.65
C GLU A 53 13.97 -2.51 13.23
N SER A 54 13.43 -3.48 13.97
CA SER A 54 14.19 -4.58 14.58
C SER A 54 13.61 -5.96 14.27
N LEU A 55 14.29 -7.03 14.68
CA LEU A 55 13.80 -8.41 14.51
C LEU A 55 12.74 -8.81 15.55
N ASN A 56 12.59 -8.04 16.62
CA ASN A 56 11.69 -8.36 17.73
C ASN A 56 10.32 -7.66 17.61
N GLU A 57 10.17 -6.79 16.62
CA GLU A 57 8.93 -6.09 16.30
C GLU A 57 8.09 -6.88 15.31
N ASP A 58 6.77 -6.75 15.45
CA ASP A 58 5.81 -7.34 14.54
C ASP A 58 5.80 -6.63 13.18
N ASP A 59 6.00 -7.36 12.07
CA ASP A 59 5.88 -6.82 10.71
C ASP A 59 4.51 -7.03 10.07
N ARG A 60 3.59 -7.72 10.77
CA ARG A 60 2.26 -8.02 10.25
C ARG A 60 1.47 -6.80 9.78
N PRO A 61 1.47 -5.64 10.47
CA PRO A 61 0.75 -4.46 9.99
C PRO A 61 1.16 -4.01 8.58
N ALA A 62 2.47 -3.97 8.30
CA ALA A 62 2.98 -3.62 6.97
C ALA A 62 2.66 -4.69 5.94
N LEU A 63 2.82 -5.97 6.28
CA LEU A 63 2.55 -7.09 5.37
C LEU A 63 1.08 -7.17 4.98
N ASP A 64 0.16 -7.01 5.95
CA ASP A 64 -1.28 -7.09 5.70
C ASP A 64 -1.80 -5.88 4.91
N LEU A 65 -1.28 -4.68 5.17
CA LEU A 65 -1.61 -3.52 4.34
C LEU A 65 -1.04 -3.66 2.92
N ALA A 66 0.19 -4.15 2.77
CA ALA A 66 0.79 -4.40 1.46
C ALA A 66 0.04 -5.48 0.66
N ALA A 67 -0.44 -6.54 1.33
CA ALA A 67 -1.27 -7.57 0.71
C ALA A 67 -2.60 -7.00 0.21
N ARG A 68 -3.34 -6.26 1.06
CA ARG A 68 -4.58 -5.57 0.68
C ARG A 68 -4.36 -4.57 -0.46
N TYR A 69 -3.26 -3.82 -0.43
CA TYR A 69 -2.88 -2.89 -1.48
C TYR A 69 -2.62 -3.60 -2.81
N ARG A 70 -1.87 -4.71 -2.79
CA ARG A 70 -1.65 -5.54 -3.97
C ARG A 70 -2.96 -6.11 -4.52
N GLU A 71 -3.85 -6.61 -3.67
CA GLU A 71 -5.15 -7.14 -4.08
C GLU A 71 -6.03 -6.07 -4.72
N ARG A 72 -6.11 -4.89 -4.11
CA ARG A 72 -6.87 -3.76 -4.65
C ARG A 72 -6.30 -3.25 -5.97
N PHE A 73 -4.97 -3.19 -6.07
CA PHE A 73 -4.25 -2.87 -7.30
C PHE A 73 -4.58 -3.87 -8.41
N LEU A 74 -4.52 -5.17 -8.11
CA LEU A 74 -4.83 -6.23 -9.08
C LEU A 74 -6.29 -6.16 -9.54
N ALA A 75 -7.21 -5.92 -8.61
CA ALA A 75 -8.63 -5.80 -8.94
C ALA A 75 -8.93 -4.58 -9.84
N GLU A 76 -8.26 -3.45 -9.61
CA GLU A 76 -8.47 -2.22 -10.36
C GLU A 76 -7.73 -2.20 -11.73
N LEU A 77 -6.51 -2.75 -11.78
CA LEU A 77 -5.62 -2.61 -12.94
C LEU A 77 -5.39 -3.91 -13.72
N GLY A 78 -5.91 -5.04 -13.23
CA GLY A 78 -6.01 -6.31 -13.95
C GLY A 78 -4.78 -7.22 -13.90
N ASP A 79 -3.59 -6.70 -13.59
CA ASP A 79 -2.37 -7.50 -13.41
C ASP A 79 -1.43 -6.79 -12.41
N THR A 80 -0.35 -7.45 -11.98
CA THR A 80 0.71 -6.87 -11.17
C THR A 80 2.06 -6.80 -11.90
N GLN A 81 2.26 -7.60 -12.96
CA GLN A 81 3.49 -7.65 -13.73
C GLN A 81 3.58 -6.48 -14.71
N CYS A 82 4.76 -5.85 -14.81
CA CYS A 82 4.98 -4.67 -15.64
C CYS A 82 4.67 -4.91 -17.13
N ALA A 83 5.12 -6.01 -17.72
CA ALA A 83 4.86 -6.33 -19.13
C ALA A 83 3.36 -6.40 -19.44
N ARG A 84 2.60 -7.15 -18.63
CA ARG A 84 1.15 -7.34 -18.77
C ARG A 84 0.37 -6.04 -18.62
N LEU A 85 0.73 -5.24 -17.62
CA LEU A 85 0.14 -3.92 -17.44
C LEU A 85 0.44 -3.00 -18.62
N ARG A 86 1.66 -3.03 -19.18
CA ARG A 86 1.98 -2.22 -20.36
C ARG A 86 1.16 -2.62 -21.58
N GLU A 87 0.92 -3.92 -21.79
CA GLU A 87 0.01 -4.39 -22.85
C GLU A 87 -1.38 -3.73 -22.72
N MET A 88 -1.95 -3.71 -21.51
CA MET A 88 -3.27 -3.11 -21.26
C MET A 88 -3.25 -1.58 -21.31
N VAL A 89 -2.21 -0.95 -20.76
CA VAL A 89 -2.05 0.52 -20.72
C VAL A 89 -1.95 1.08 -22.14
N TYR A 90 -1.20 0.43 -23.03
CA TYR A 90 -0.93 0.94 -24.38
C TYR A 90 -1.81 0.31 -25.47
N ALA A 91 -2.73 -0.59 -25.11
CA ALA A 91 -3.75 -1.07 -26.03
C ALA A 91 -4.69 0.06 -26.50
N PRO A 92 -5.35 -0.07 -27.67
CA PRO A 92 -6.40 0.85 -28.08
C PRO A 92 -7.49 0.98 -27.00
N GLY A 93 -7.79 2.21 -26.58
CA GLY A 93 -8.74 2.48 -25.49
C GLY A 93 -8.17 2.29 -24.07
N GLY A 94 -6.90 1.90 -23.95
CA GLY A 94 -6.18 1.84 -22.69
C GLY A 94 -5.80 3.23 -22.14
N LEU A 95 -5.07 3.24 -21.03
CA LEU A 95 -4.67 4.47 -20.34
C LEU A 95 -3.72 5.37 -21.16
N GLY A 96 -3.00 4.84 -22.13
CA GLY A 96 -2.05 5.59 -22.97
C GLY A 96 -0.74 5.98 -22.28
N SER A 97 -0.64 5.90 -20.95
CA SER A 97 0.62 6.15 -20.25
C SER A 97 0.72 5.45 -18.88
N CYS A 98 1.95 5.14 -18.46
CA CYS A 98 2.22 4.72 -17.09
C CYS A 98 1.94 5.82 -16.06
N ALA A 99 1.91 7.10 -16.44
CA ALA A 99 1.63 8.19 -15.51
C ALA A 99 0.20 8.13 -14.97
N LEU A 100 -0.78 7.87 -15.85
CA LEU A 100 -2.18 7.67 -15.45
C LEU A 100 -2.38 6.38 -14.63
N LEU A 101 -1.60 5.33 -14.92
CA LEU A 101 -1.57 4.14 -14.08
C LEU A 101 -1.05 4.48 -12.67
N VAL A 102 0.04 5.25 -12.58
CA VAL A 102 0.62 5.70 -11.29
C VAL A 102 -0.37 6.55 -10.50
N GLU A 103 -1.11 7.44 -11.15
CA GLU A 103 -2.15 8.24 -10.51
C GLU A 103 -3.23 7.36 -9.86
N ARG A 104 -3.83 6.43 -10.62
CA ARG A 104 -4.83 5.49 -10.05
C ARG A 104 -4.26 4.67 -8.90
N THR A 105 -3.03 4.20 -9.08
CA THR A 105 -2.31 3.44 -8.06
C THR A 105 -2.10 4.26 -6.78
N ALA A 106 -1.79 5.55 -6.91
CA ALA A 106 -1.62 6.47 -5.78
C ALA A 106 -2.93 6.69 -5.02
N VAL A 107 -4.07 6.81 -5.72
CA VAL A 107 -5.39 6.91 -5.09
C VAL A 107 -5.68 5.68 -4.23
N ILE A 108 -5.50 4.48 -4.79
CA ILE A 108 -5.68 3.21 -4.04
C ILE A 108 -4.83 3.21 -2.77
N LEU A 109 -3.56 3.60 -2.87
CA LEU A 109 -2.66 3.62 -1.73
C LEU A 109 -3.11 4.61 -0.66
N LEU A 110 -3.47 5.84 -1.04
CA LEU A 110 -3.92 6.88 -0.12
C LEU A 110 -5.22 6.49 0.59
N GLU A 111 -6.18 5.88 -0.12
CA GLU A 111 -7.42 5.38 0.47
C GLU A 111 -7.15 4.31 1.54
N LEU A 112 -6.24 3.38 1.26
CA LEU A 112 -5.86 2.32 2.20
C LEU A 112 -5.09 2.86 3.40
N LEU A 113 -4.17 3.80 3.19
CA LEU A 113 -3.44 4.45 4.30
C LEU A 113 -4.39 5.27 5.18
N ALA A 114 -5.32 6.02 4.59
CA ALA A 114 -6.35 6.74 5.33
C ALA A 114 -7.27 5.80 6.11
N GLY A 115 -7.62 4.65 5.53
CA GLY A 115 -8.38 3.58 6.20
C GLY A 115 -7.63 2.98 7.38
N ALA A 116 -6.37 2.60 7.17
CA ALA A 116 -5.51 2.03 8.21
C ALA A 116 -5.30 3.02 9.37
N ASN A 117 -5.04 4.29 9.09
CA ASN A 117 -4.90 5.32 10.14
C ASN A 117 -6.15 5.42 11.02
N ARG A 118 -7.36 5.32 10.44
CA ARG A 118 -8.61 5.26 11.21
C ARG A 118 -8.74 3.95 11.99
N GLU A 119 -8.35 2.81 11.43
CA GLU A 119 -8.34 1.52 12.14
C GLU A 119 -7.45 1.58 13.39
N PHE A 120 -6.28 2.23 13.29
CA PHE A 120 -5.38 2.47 14.42
C PHE A 120 -5.94 3.48 15.43
N GLU A 121 -6.49 4.60 14.95
CA GLU A 121 -7.06 5.66 15.79
C GLU A 121 -8.31 5.20 16.57
N TYR A 122 -9.11 4.30 15.99
CA TYR A 122 -10.33 3.76 16.61
C TYR A 122 -10.17 2.34 17.19
N GLY A 123 -8.96 1.76 17.15
CA GLY A 123 -8.61 0.53 17.89
C GLY A 123 -9.21 -0.78 17.37
N CYS A 124 -9.61 -0.88 16.10
CA CYS A 124 -10.08 -2.14 15.52
C CYS A 124 -8.92 -2.89 14.86
N ASN A 125 -8.25 -3.78 15.61
CA ASN A 125 -7.19 -4.62 15.06
C ASN A 125 -7.66 -6.09 14.91
N TRP A 126 -7.48 -6.62 13.70
CA TRP A 126 -7.59 -8.02 13.24
C TRP A 126 -8.90 -8.60 12.70
N LEU A 127 -8.77 -9.18 11.50
CA LEU A 127 -9.61 -10.27 11.00
C LEU A 127 -8.93 -11.65 11.23
N PRO A 128 -9.72 -12.70 11.48
CA PRO A 128 -11.17 -12.66 11.56
C PRO A 128 -11.61 -12.22 12.96
N CYS A 129 -12.26 -11.06 13.05
CA CYS A 129 -12.90 -10.61 14.28
C CYS A 129 -14.05 -11.59 14.57
N PRO A 130 -14.02 -12.38 15.67
CA PRO A 130 -15.08 -13.34 15.98
C PRO A 130 -16.43 -12.67 16.28
N LEU A 131 -16.44 -11.34 16.41
CA LEU A 131 -17.59 -10.52 16.78
C LEU A 131 -18.11 -9.65 15.63
N ALA A 132 -17.74 -9.95 14.37
CA ALA A 132 -18.21 -9.20 13.20
C ALA A 132 -19.76 -9.13 13.09
N GLY A 133 -20.49 -10.09 13.68
CA GLY A 133 -21.95 -10.06 13.77
C GLY A 133 -22.54 -9.25 14.95
N VAL A 134 -21.69 -8.72 15.84
CA VAL A 134 -22.09 -8.01 17.08
C VAL A 134 -21.78 -6.52 16.98
N CYS A 135 -20.70 -6.14 16.29
CA CYS A 135 -20.33 -4.75 16.04
C CYS A 135 -21.19 -4.13 14.92
N GLY A 136 -22.50 -4.06 15.13
CA GLY A 136 -23.39 -3.26 14.30
C GLY A 136 -23.12 -1.77 14.51
N THR A 137 -22.69 -1.08 13.46
CA THR A 137 -22.76 0.37 13.17
C THR A 137 -22.57 1.41 14.30
N GLN A 138 -22.04 1.08 15.47
CA GLN A 138 -21.82 2.04 16.55
C GLN A 138 -20.34 2.15 16.92
N PRO A 139 -19.82 3.39 17.07
CA PRO A 139 -18.44 3.62 17.47
C PRO A 139 -18.32 3.32 18.96
N ILE A 140 -17.79 2.15 19.31
CA ILE A 140 -17.34 1.88 20.67
C ILE A 140 -15.97 2.55 20.86
N ALA A 141 -16.00 3.85 21.16
CA ALA A 141 -14.88 4.53 21.78
C ALA A 141 -14.81 4.09 23.27
N GLY A 142 -13.83 3.28 23.65
CA GLY A 142 -13.63 2.94 25.06
C GLY A 142 -12.54 1.91 25.37
N PRO A 143 -11.94 1.97 26.58
CA PRO A 143 -10.59 1.50 26.90
C PRO A 143 -10.45 -0.02 27.12
N LEU A 144 -11.38 -0.81 26.60
CA LEU A 144 -11.42 -2.26 26.82
C LEU A 144 -10.50 -3.06 25.89
N CYS A 145 -10.03 -2.47 24.78
CA CYS A 145 -9.11 -3.15 23.86
C CYS A 145 -7.67 -3.30 24.41
N GLY A 146 -7.30 -2.56 25.47
CA GLY A 146 -5.94 -2.51 26.01
C GLY A 146 -5.64 -3.44 27.19
N ARG A 147 -6.54 -4.35 27.59
CA ARG A 147 -6.37 -5.16 28.83
C ARG A 147 -5.97 -6.62 28.65
N LEU A 148 -5.72 -7.09 27.43
CA LEU A 148 -5.36 -8.48 27.14
C LEU A 148 -3.95 -8.69 26.58
N LEU A 149 -3.06 -7.72 26.76
CA LEU A 149 -1.62 -7.85 26.47
C LEU A 149 -0.75 -7.55 27.72
N ARG A 150 -1.10 -8.14 28.86
CA ARG A 150 -0.16 -8.33 29.98
C ARG A 150 0.23 -9.79 30.06
#